data_AF-A0A430DUM0-F1
#
_entry.id   AF-A0A430DUM0-F1
#
_cell.length_a   1.000
_cell.length_b   1.000
_cell.length_c   1.000
_cell.angle_alpha   90.00
_cell.angle_beta   90.00
_cell.angle_gamma   90.00
#
_symmetry.space_group_name_H-M   'P 1'
#
loop_
_entity.id
_entity.type
_entity.pdbx_description
1 polymer ?
#
loop_
_entity_poly.entity_id
_entity_poly.type
_entity_poly.pdbx_seq_one_letter_code
_entity_poly.pdbx_strand_id
1 'polypeptide(L)'
;MAEFIILSAATGGSAQVAENLAHAAEAEGMTAEGTEALSTSIAEGGPDHHVDPSLFGFANGTVIVSLAMLVLIIILLAKKVPAMLVGGLDRQIAGIRQQLDEAKALRAEAEALRDEYARKIADAEKTAAEMAEQANHEAEVIVAQARVDADELVNRRAKMAQDKIAAAERAAVNEVRARAAAAAADAASTLIADRLGPDADRALVNRTIAGIGRLN
;
A
#
# COMPACT_ATOMS: atom_id res chain seq x y z
N MET A 1 -15.85 -12.72 16.97
CA MET A 1 -15.98 -14.19 17.11
C MET A 1 -15.18 -14.90 16.00
N ALA A 2 -13.87 -14.65 15.90
CA ALA A 2 -13.03 -15.26 14.86
C ALA A 2 -11.55 -15.38 15.27
N GLU A 3 -11.27 -15.64 16.55
CA GLU A 3 -9.88 -15.80 17.05
C GLU A 3 -9.63 -17.09 17.84
N PHE A 4 -10.61 -18.00 17.96
CA PHE A 4 -10.49 -19.15 18.87
C PHE A 4 -10.20 -20.51 18.20
N ILE A 5 -9.97 -20.57 16.88
CA ILE A 5 -9.91 -21.86 16.16
C ILE A 5 -8.47 -22.27 15.74
N ILE A 6 -7.45 -21.42 15.91
CA ILE A 6 -6.10 -21.73 15.40
C ILE A 6 -5.22 -22.47 16.44
N LEU A 7 -5.56 -22.50 17.73
CA LEU A 7 -4.68 -23.08 18.76
C LEU A 7 -4.85 -24.59 19.00
N SER A 8 -5.83 -25.26 18.38
CA SER A 8 -6.13 -26.68 18.66
C SER A 8 -5.32 -27.68 17.81
N ALA A 9 -4.71 -27.24 16.70
CA ALA A 9 -4.06 -28.16 15.76
C ALA A 9 -2.61 -28.54 16.12
N ALA A 10 -1.97 -27.85 17.07
CA ALA A 10 -0.57 -28.11 17.44
C ALA A 10 -0.40 -29.17 18.54
N THR A 11 -1.46 -29.50 19.28
CA THR A 11 -1.38 -30.37 20.48
C THR A 11 -1.47 -31.87 20.16
N GLY A 12 -1.98 -32.23 18.97
CA GLY A 12 -2.18 -33.64 18.58
C GLY A 12 -0.89 -34.39 18.26
N GLY A 13 0.09 -33.72 17.62
CA GLY A 13 1.35 -34.35 17.24
C GLY A 13 2.27 -34.64 18.43
N SER A 14 2.31 -33.75 19.43
CA SER A 14 3.12 -33.93 20.64
C SER A 14 2.62 -35.05 21.55
N ALA A 15 1.30 -35.28 21.58
CA ALA A 15 0.69 -36.35 22.36
C ALA A 15 0.99 -37.74 21.76
N GLN A 16 0.93 -37.87 20.43
CA GLN A 16 1.27 -39.13 19.75
C GLN A 16 2.77 -39.46 19.83
N VAL A 17 3.65 -38.45 19.79
CA VAL A 17 5.10 -38.67 19.98
C VAL A 17 5.42 -39.07 21.42
N ALA A 18 4.72 -38.52 22.42
CA ALA A 18 4.89 -38.90 23.82
C ALA A 18 4.40 -40.34 24.12
N GLU A 19 3.29 -40.77 23.51
CA GLU A 19 2.75 -42.13 23.64
C GLU A 19 3.69 -43.19 23.01
N ASN A 20 4.25 -42.87 21.84
CA ASN A 20 5.23 -43.74 21.16
C ASN A 20 6.56 -43.86 21.92
N LEU A 21 6.96 -42.83 22.67
CA LEU A 21 8.17 -42.86 23.50
C LEU A 21 7.97 -43.59 24.84
N ALA A 22 6.74 -43.59 25.40
CA ALA A 22 6.41 -44.33 26.61
C ALA A 22 6.49 -45.85 26.40
N HIS A 23 6.08 -46.34 25.23
CA HIS A 23 6.21 -47.75 24.85
C HIS A 23 7.66 -48.19 24.51
N ALA A 24 8.57 -47.25 24.23
CA ALA A 24 9.96 -47.56 23.95
C ALA A 24 10.77 -47.93 25.21
N ALA A 25 10.36 -47.43 26.38
CA ALA A 25 11.04 -47.70 27.65
C ALA A 25 10.70 -49.07 28.28
N GLU A 26 9.58 -49.69 27.87
CA GLU A 26 9.21 -51.05 28.30
C GLU A 26 9.82 -52.15 27.41
N ALA A 27 10.49 -51.76 26.31
CA ALA A 27 11.16 -52.68 25.38
C ALA A 27 12.64 -52.96 25.72
N GLU A 28 13.16 -52.47 26.85
CA GLU A 28 14.58 -52.59 27.23
C GLU A 28 14.92 -53.89 28.00
N GLY A 29 14.23 -54.99 27.70
CA GLY A 29 14.32 -56.23 28.49
C GLY A 29 14.11 -57.55 27.75
N MET A 30 14.15 -57.59 26.42
CA MET A 30 14.12 -58.85 25.67
C MET A 30 15.50 -59.18 25.11
N THR A 31 16.08 -60.25 25.64
CA THR A 31 17.20 -60.98 25.04
C THR A 31 16.86 -61.30 23.59
N ALA A 32 17.74 -60.89 22.68
CA ALA A 32 17.62 -61.14 21.24
C ALA A 32 17.69 -62.64 20.92
N GLU A 33 16.55 -63.32 20.96
CA GLU A 33 16.31 -64.52 20.17
C GLU A 33 15.46 -64.11 18.96
N GLY A 34 16.02 -64.20 17.77
CA GLY A 34 15.32 -63.83 16.54
C GLY A 34 16.21 -63.21 15.47
N THR A 35 17.43 -63.71 15.30
CA THR A 35 18.13 -63.60 14.01
C THR A 35 17.38 -64.45 13.00
N GLU A 36 16.27 -63.93 12.44
CA GLU A 36 15.72 -64.46 11.19
C GLU A 36 16.73 -64.13 10.09
N ALA A 37 17.52 -65.15 9.80
CA ALA A 37 18.44 -65.21 8.70
C ALA A 37 17.72 -64.84 7.41
N LEU A 38 18.00 -63.65 6.88
CA LEU A 38 17.97 -63.44 5.44
C LEU A 38 19.06 -64.36 4.87
N SER A 39 18.66 -65.59 4.59
CA SER A 39 19.44 -66.60 3.90
C SER A 39 19.60 -66.12 2.45
N THR A 40 20.53 -65.19 2.26
CA THR A 40 21.20 -65.05 0.98
C THR A 40 22.00 -66.33 0.85
N SER A 41 21.49 -67.25 0.05
CA SER A 41 22.24 -68.43 -0.37
C SER A 41 23.31 -67.93 -1.34
N ILE A 42 24.41 -67.42 -0.79
CA ILE A 42 25.70 -67.53 -1.45
C ILE A 42 25.95 -69.03 -1.52
N ALA A 43 25.71 -69.61 -2.69
CA ALA A 43 26.12 -70.96 -3.00
C ALA A 43 27.66 -70.99 -3.01
N GLU A 44 28.26 -71.12 -1.82
CA GLU A 44 29.61 -71.62 -1.64
C GLU A 44 29.58 -73.11 -2.00
N GLY A 45 29.87 -73.40 -3.26
CA GLY A 45 30.11 -74.76 -3.73
C GLY A 45 31.45 -75.28 -3.20
N GLY A 46 31.43 -75.86 -2.00
CA GLY A 46 32.43 -76.81 -1.52
C GLY A 46 32.29 -78.17 -2.25
N PRO A 47 33.33 -79.00 -2.29
CA PRO A 47 33.46 -80.12 -3.23
C PRO A 47 32.63 -81.33 -2.77
N ASP A 48 31.32 -81.27 -2.94
CA ASP A 48 30.47 -82.44 -2.82
C ASP A 48 30.51 -83.23 -4.12
N HIS A 49 30.83 -84.52 -3.99
CA HIS A 49 30.84 -85.51 -5.06
C HIS A 49 29.47 -85.55 -5.75
N HIS A 50 29.34 -84.83 -6.87
CA HIS A 50 28.21 -84.91 -7.77
C HIS A 50 28.12 -86.32 -8.36
N VAL A 51 27.13 -87.10 -7.96
CA VAL A 51 26.72 -88.29 -8.70
C VAL A 51 26.11 -87.77 -10.01
N ASP A 52 26.77 -88.02 -11.14
CA ASP A 52 26.31 -87.59 -12.46
C ASP A 52 25.08 -88.42 -12.91
N PRO A 53 23.86 -87.85 -13.04
CA PRO A 53 22.92 -88.35 -14.03
C PRO A 53 23.38 -87.83 -15.40
N SER A 54 24.33 -88.55 -16.00
CA SER A 54 24.80 -88.27 -17.36
C SER A 54 23.64 -88.46 -18.35
N LEU A 55 23.08 -87.36 -18.85
CA LEU A 55 22.17 -87.41 -19.99
C LEU A 55 23.03 -87.56 -21.26
N PHE A 56 22.92 -88.70 -21.92
CA PHE A 56 23.69 -89.04 -23.13
C PHE A 56 25.21 -89.27 -22.93
N GLY A 57 25.70 -89.60 -21.73
CA GLY A 57 27.05 -90.18 -21.55
C GLY A 57 28.27 -89.26 -21.74
N PHE A 58 28.09 -87.96 -22.00
CA PHE A 58 29.20 -87.01 -22.22
C PHE A 58 29.06 -85.67 -21.48
N ALA A 59 27.95 -85.45 -20.77
CA ALA A 59 27.64 -84.17 -20.14
C ALA A 59 27.45 -84.37 -18.63
N ASN A 60 28.41 -83.88 -17.83
CA ASN A 60 28.33 -83.83 -16.38
C ASN A 60 27.19 -82.91 -15.93
N GLY A 61 26.52 -83.19 -14.81
CA GLY A 61 25.36 -82.41 -14.33
C GLY A 61 25.66 -80.92 -14.16
N THR A 62 26.89 -80.58 -13.78
CA THR A 62 27.39 -79.20 -13.68
C THR A 62 27.50 -78.48 -15.04
N VAL A 63 27.76 -79.20 -16.12
CA VAL A 63 27.80 -78.65 -17.49
C VAL A 63 26.39 -78.29 -17.95
N ILE A 64 25.40 -79.13 -17.66
CA ILE A 64 24.00 -78.87 -18.01
C ILE A 64 23.47 -77.67 -17.19
N VAL A 65 23.80 -77.58 -15.90
CA VAL A 65 23.40 -76.45 -15.05
C VAL A 65 24.09 -75.14 -15.46
N SER A 66 25.40 -75.17 -15.73
CA SER A 66 26.13 -73.99 -16.21
C SER A 66 25.65 -73.53 -17.60
N LEU A 67 25.31 -74.47 -18.50
CA LEU A 67 24.70 -74.15 -19.79
C LEU A 67 23.30 -73.56 -19.62
N ALA A 68 22.48 -74.07 -18.69
CA ALA A 68 21.17 -73.51 -18.38
C ALA A 68 21.28 -72.08 -17.80
N MET A 69 22.25 -71.82 -16.92
CA MET A 69 22.54 -70.48 -16.40
C MET A 69 23.07 -69.53 -17.48
N LEU A 70 23.93 -70.01 -18.38
CA LEU A 70 24.41 -69.24 -19.53
C LEU A 70 23.25 -68.85 -20.45
N VAL A 71 22.38 -69.80 -20.77
CA VAL A 71 21.18 -69.55 -21.60
C VAL A 71 20.25 -68.55 -20.89
N LEU A 72 20.05 -68.66 -19.57
CA LEU A 72 19.28 -67.69 -18.80
C LEU A 72 19.88 -66.28 -18.87
N ILE A 73 21.20 -66.14 -18.69
CA ILE A 73 21.90 -64.85 -18.79
C ILE A 73 21.78 -64.27 -20.21
N ILE A 74 21.95 -65.09 -21.25
CA ILE A 74 21.77 -64.66 -22.65
C ILE A 74 20.33 -64.20 -22.89
N ILE A 75 19.34 -64.91 -22.36
CA ILE A 75 17.93 -64.52 -22.47
C ILE A 75 17.66 -63.21 -21.72
N LEU A 76 18.24 -63.00 -20.53
CA LEU A 76 18.10 -61.75 -19.76
C LEU A 76 18.74 -60.56 -20.49
N LEU A 77 19.90 -60.77 -21.14
CA LEU A 77 20.55 -59.77 -21.98
C LEU A 77 19.73 -59.48 -23.25
N ALA A 78 19.20 -60.52 -23.91
CA ALA A 78 18.34 -60.38 -25.09
C ALA A 78 17.01 -59.68 -24.77
N LYS A 79 16.43 -59.95 -23.59
CA LYS A 79 15.24 -59.26 -23.06
C LYS A 79 15.56 -57.90 -22.45
N LYS A 80 16.82 -57.44 -22.49
CA LYS A 80 17.27 -56.09 -22.11
C LYS A 80 16.91 -55.68 -20.67
N VAL A 81 16.83 -56.65 -19.75
CA VAL A 81 16.57 -56.40 -18.32
C VAL A 81 17.56 -55.38 -17.70
N PRO A 82 18.90 -55.47 -17.93
CA PRO A 82 19.82 -54.47 -17.38
C PRO A 82 19.61 -53.06 -17.96
N ALA A 83 19.22 -52.95 -19.24
CA ALA A 83 18.93 -51.66 -19.85
C ALA A 83 17.66 -51.01 -19.29
N MET A 84 16.65 -51.80 -18.92
CA MET A 84 15.43 -51.31 -18.28
C MET A 84 15.70 -50.75 -16.87
N LEU A 85 16.60 -51.39 -16.12
CA LEU A 85 17.03 -50.91 -14.79
C LEU A 85 17.78 -49.57 -14.90
N VAL A 86 18.77 -49.48 -15.80
CA VAL A 86 19.52 -48.23 -16.05
C VAL A 86 18.57 -47.11 -16.52
N GLY A 87 17.65 -47.41 -17.43
CA GLY A 87 16.65 -46.43 -17.87
C GLY A 87 15.69 -45.97 -16.77
N GLY A 88 15.42 -46.80 -15.75
CA GLY A 88 14.66 -46.42 -14.57
C GLY A 88 15.41 -45.42 -13.68
N LEU A 89 16.71 -45.66 -13.46
CA LEU A 89 17.58 -44.74 -12.73
C LEU A 89 17.75 -43.42 -13.48
N ASP A 90 17.96 -43.46 -14.80
CA ASP A 90 18.06 -42.25 -15.62
C ASP A 90 16.78 -41.41 -15.56
N ARG A 91 15.60 -42.04 -15.54
CA ARG A 91 14.32 -41.35 -15.35
C ARG A 91 14.22 -40.70 -13.97
N GLN A 92 14.68 -41.37 -12.91
CA GLN A 92 14.70 -40.76 -11.57
C GLN A 92 15.68 -39.58 -11.51
N ILE A 93 16.87 -39.70 -12.09
CA ILE A 93 17.84 -38.60 -12.18
C ILE A 93 17.26 -37.42 -12.96
N ALA A 94 16.59 -37.68 -14.08
CA ALA A 94 15.92 -36.64 -14.87
C ALA A 94 14.80 -35.95 -14.07
N GLY A 95 13.98 -36.71 -13.34
CA GLY A 95 12.93 -36.16 -12.47
C GLY A 95 13.49 -35.32 -11.33
N ILE A 96 14.56 -35.77 -10.67
CA ILE A 96 15.23 -35.00 -9.60
C ILE A 96 15.85 -33.73 -10.15
N ARG A 97 16.49 -33.78 -11.33
CA ARG A 97 17.04 -32.59 -11.99
C ARG A 97 15.95 -31.57 -12.29
N GLN A 98 14.83 -32.03 -12.86
CA GLN A 98 13.69 -31.17 -13.13
C GLN A 98 13.14 -30.51 -11.85
N GLN A 99 12.95 -31.27 -10.78
CA GLN A 99 12.49 -30.72 -9.48
C GLN A 99 13.50 -29.72 -8.89
N LEU A 100 14.80 -29.98 -9.03
CA LEU A 100 15.84 -29.07 -8.55
C LEU A 100 15.89 -27.78 -9.37
N ASP A 101 15.67 -27.86 -10.68
CA ASP A 101 15.63 -26.70 -11.56
C ASP A 101 14.36 -25.88 -11.33
N GLU A 102 13.21 -26.52 -11.12
CA GLU A 102 11.96 -25.87 -10.69
C GLU A 102 12.12 -25.18 -9.32
N ALA A 103 12.77 -25.83 -8.35
CA ALA A 103 13.04 -25.24 -7.04
C ALA A 103 13.99 -24.04 -7.12
N LYS A 104 15.01 -24.11 -7.99
CA LYS A 104 15.91 -22.97 -8.25
C LYS A 104 15.17 -21.82 -8.93
N ALA A 105 14.34 -22.12 -9.92
CA ALA A 105 13.51 -21.12 -10.59
C ALA A 105 12.56 -20.44 -9.60
N LEU A 106 11.87 -21.21 -8.77
CA LEU A 106 10.97 -20.69 -7.74
C LEU A 106 11.71 -19.82 -6.71
N ARG A 107 12.94 -20.20 -6.35
CA ARG A 107 13.77 -19.39 -5.46
C ARG A 107 14.20 -18.07 -6.13
N ALA A 108 14.61 -18.11 -7.40
CA ALA A 108 14.97 -16.92 -8.15
C ALA A 108 13.76 -15.98 -8.33
N GLU A 109 12.57 -16.52 -8.57
CA GLU A 109 11.32 -15.74 -8.63
C GLU A 109 10.98 -15.12 -7.27
N ALA A 110 11.16 -15.87 -6.17
CA ALA A 110 10.94 -15.34 -4.83
C ALA A 110 11.92 -14.23 -4.48
N GLU A 111 13.21 -14.37 -4.83
CA GLU A 111 14.24 -13.34 -4.63
C GLU A 111 13.95 -12.11 -5.49
N ALA A 112 13.59 -12.29 -6.77
CA ALA A 112 13.19 -11.20 -7.65
C ALA A 112 11.95 -10.44 -7.12
N LEU A 113 10.96 -11.17 -6.63
CA LEU A 113 9.75 -10.58 -6.06
C LEU A 113 10.05 -9.81 -4.76
N ARG A 114 10.96 -10.33 -3.91
CA ARG A 114 11.42 -9.64 -2.71
C ARG A 114 12.10 -8.32 -3.05
N ASP A 115 12.98 -8.31 -4.04
CA ASP A 115 13.66 -7.10 -4.50
C ASP A 115 12.68 -6.10 -5.12
N GLU A 116 11.70 -6.57 -5.89
CA GLU A 116 10.64 -5.73 -6.45
C GLU A 116 9.81 -5.05 -5.35
N TYR A 117 9.39 -5.80 -4.33
CA TYR A 117 8.65 -5.23 -3.20
C TYR A 117 9.52 -4.28 -2.38
N ALA A 118 10.80 -4.59 -2.15
CA ALA A 118 11.72 -3.70 -1.45
C ALA A 118 11.87 -2.36 -2.18
N ARG A 119 12.01 -2.40 -3.52
CA ARG A 119 12.05 -1.19 -4.35
C ARG A 119 10.72 -0.43 -4.30
N LYS A 120 9.59 -1.12 -4.43
CA LYS A 120 8.26 -0.49 -4.33
C LYS A 120 8.04 0.20 -2.99
N ILE A 121 8.50 -0.40 -1.89
CA ILE A 121 8.42 0.20 -0.55
C ILE A 121 9.30 1.45 -0.49
N ALA A 122 10.56 1.37 -0.93
CA ALA A 122 11.46 2.52 -0.96
C ALA A 122 10.93 3.67 -1.85
N ASP A 123 10.38 3.35 -3.01
CA ASP A 123 9.77 4.33 -3.92
C ASP A 123 8.49 4.94 -3.31
N ALA A 124 7.67 4.14 -2.63
CA ALA A 124 6.48 4.63 -1.93
C ALA A 124 6.85 5.55 -0.75
N GLU A 125 7.87 5.20 0.04
CA GLU A 125 8.38 6.05 1.12
C GLU A 125 8.94 7.37 0.58
N LYS A 126 9.71 7.32 -0.52
CA LYS A 126 10.20 8.51 -1.19
C LYS A 126 9.06 9.38 -1.71
N THR A 127 8.08 8.79 -2.39
CA THR A 127 6.91 9.51 -2.90
C THR A 127 6.11 10.13 -1.75
N ALA A 128 5.94 9.43 -0.64
CA ALA A 128 5.27 9.95 0.55
C ALA A 128 6.04 11.13 1.18
N ALA A 129 7.37 11.06 1.22
CA ALA A 129 8.21 12.16 1.69
C ALA A 129 8.10 13.39 0.76
N GLU A 130 8.18 13.18 -0.55
CA GLU A 130 7.99 14.24 -1.55
C GLU A 130 6.59 14.86 -1.47
N MET A 131 5.54 14.04 -1.29
CA MET A 131 4.18 14.53 -1.07
C MET A 131 4.06 15.37 0.20
N ALA A 132 4.72 14.96 1.29
CA ALA A 132 4.70 15.71 2.54
C ALA A 132 5.45 17.05 2.43
N GLU A 133 6.61 17.06 1.76
CA GLU A 133 7.36 18.28 1.49
C GLU A 133 6.55 19.25 0.62
N GLN A 134 5.97 18.74 -0.47
CA GLN A 134 5.12 19.54 -1.36
C GLN A 134 3.90 20.09 -0.62
N ALA A 135 3.23 19.29 0.21
CA ALA A 135 2.09 19.74 0.99
C ALA A 135 2.47 20.84 2.00
N ASN A 136 3.64 20.73 2.64
CA ASN A 136 4.15 21.78 3.53
C ASN A 136 4.45 23.07 2.76
N HIS A 137 5.12 22.97 1.60
CA HIS A 137 5.40 24.12 0.75
C HIS A 137 4.11 24.81 0.27
N GLU A 138 3.13 24.04 -0.20
CA GLU A 138 1.83 24.57 -0.60
C GLU A 138 1.08 25.21 0.56
N ALA A 139 1.13 24.62 1.76
CA ALA A 139 0.54 25.21 2.96
C ALA A 139 1.17 26.55 3.31
N GLU A 140 2.50 26.67 3.25
CA GLU A 140 3.21 27.93 3.47
C GLU A 140 2.83 29.00 2.45
N VAL A 141 2.75 28.63 1.17
CA VAL A 141 2.32 29.53 0.09
C VAL A 141 0.87 29.99 0.29
N ILE A 142 -0.04 29.09 0.64
CA ILE A 142 -1.44 29.42 0.91
C ILE A 142 -1.55 30.37 2.10
N VAL A 143 -0.81 30.12 3.19
CA VAL A 143 -0.81 31.00 4.37
C VAL A 143 -0.24 32.38 4.03
N ALA A 144 0.85 32.44 3.26
CA ALA A 144 1.43 33.69 2.82
C ALA A 144 0.44 34.49 1.94
N GLN A 145 -0.19 33.83 0.96
CA GLN A 145 -1.18 34.47 0.10
C GLN A 145 -2.41 34.92 0.89
N ALA A 146 -2.93 34.07 1.77
CA ALA A 146 -4.08 34.42 2.62
C ALA A 146 -3.80 35.63 3.51
N ARG A 147 -2.53 35.80 3.96
CA ARG A 147 -2.13 36.98 4.73
C ARG A 147 -2.10 38.24 3.87
N VAL A 148 -1.56 38.17 2.66
CA VAL A 148 -1.58 39.28 1.70
C VAL A 148 -3.02 39.69 1.37
N ASP A 149 -3.87 38.72 1.07
CA ASP A 149 -5.28 38.96 0.76
C ASP A 149 -6.04 39.55 1.96
N ALA A 150 -5.75 39.07 3.18
CA ALA A 150 -6.34 39.61 4.40
C ALA A 150 -5.93 41.07 4.62
N ASP A 151 -4.65 41.40 4.44
CA ASP A 151 -4.14 42.76 4.57
C ASP A 151 -4.75 43.69 3.50
N GLU A 152 -4.89 43.21 2.25
CA GLU A 152 -5.58 43.96 1.19
C GLU A 152 -7.06 44.21 1.53
N LEU A 153 -7.77 43.18 2.03
CA LEU A 153 -9.17 43.31 2.43
C LEU A 153 -9.35 44.31 3.58
N VAL A 154 -8.46 44.29 4.57
CA VAL A 154 -8.46 45.25 5.69
C VAL A 154 -8.22 46.65 5.16
N ASN A 155 -7.21 46.85 4.31
CA ASN A 155 -6.91 48.16 3.71
C ASN A 155 -8.08 48.70 2.88
N ARG A 156 -8.72 47.84 2.08
CA ARG A 156 -9.90 48.21 1.29
C ARG A 156 -11.08 48.60 2.19
N ARG A 157 -11.31 47.86 3.28
CA ARG A 157 -12.36 48.19 4.26
C ARG A 157 -12.06 49.49 5.00
N ALA A 158 -10.81 49.72 5.40
CA ALA A 158 -10.38 50.95 6.02
C ALA A 158 -10.63 52.15 5.10
N LYS A 159 -10.24 52.05 3.82
CA LYS A 159 -10.50 53.09 2.82
C LYS A 159 -12.00 53.34 2.63
N MET A 160 -12.82 52.29 2.49
CA MET A 160 -14.28 52.46 2.40
C MET A 160 -14.88 53.13 3.64
N ALA A 161 -14.37 52.84 4.83
CA ALA A 161 -14.79 53.50 6.06
C ALA A 161 -14.39 54.98 6.08
N GLN A 162 -13.14 55.29 5.69
CA GLN A 162 -12.65 56.67 5.56
C GLN A 162 -13.47 57.46 4.54
N ASP A 163 -13.77 56.88 3.37
CA ASP A 163 -14.59 57.50 2.34
C ASP A 163 -16.02 57.78 2.85
N LYS A 164 -16.61 56.86 3.62
CA LYS A 164 -17.92 57.05 4.26
C LYS A 164 -17.89 58.16 5.32
N ILE A 165 -16.84 58.21 6.14
CA ILE A 165 -16.65 59.27 7.13
C ILE A 165 -16.54 60.62 6.42
N ALA A 166 -15.69 60.73 5.40
CA ALA A 166 -15.53 61.96 4.65
C ALA A 166 -16.83 62.42 3.96
N ALA A 167 -17.62 61.48 3.43
CA ALA A 167 -18.94 61.78 2.88
C ALA A 167 -19.92 62.27 3.96
N ALA A 168 -19.94 61.62 5.12
CA ALA A 168 -20.77 62.02 6.25
C ALA A 168 -20.37 63.38 6.83
N GLU A 169 -19.08 63.69 6.92
CA GLU A 169 -18.56 65.00 7.34
C GLU A 169 -19.00 66.11 6.38
N ARG A 170 -18.87 65.89 5.07
CA ARG A 170 -19.37 66.85 4.06
C ARG A 170 -20.87 67.07 4.18
N ALA A 171 -21.64 66.00 4.38
CA ALA A 171 -23.09 66.09 4.58
C ALA A 171 -23.42 66.87 5.87
N ALA A 172 -22.73 66.60 6.98
CA ALA A 172 -22.94 67.29 8.25
C ALA A 172 -22.60 68.79 8.17
N VAL A 173 -21.50 69.15 7.49
CA VAL A 173 -21.13 70.55 7.27
C VAL A 173 -22.20 71.28 6.44
N ASN A 174 -22.70 70.62 5.38
CA ASN A 174 -23.76 71.19 4.55
C ASN A 174 -25.06 71.36 5.33
N GLU A 175 -25.41 70.39 6.18
CA GLU A 175 -26.59 70.45 7.05
C GLU A 175 -26.49 71.61 8.06
N VAL A 176 -25.34 71.79 8.72
CA VAL A 176 -25.12 72.91 9.65
C VAL A 176 -25.22 74.26 8.92
N ARG A 177 -24.64 74.36 7.71
CA ARG A 177 -24.76 75.57 6.89
C ARG A 177 -26.20 75.85 6.48
N ALA A 178 -26.95 74.83 6.08
CA ALA A 178 -28.36 74.97 5.71
C ALA A 178 -29.20 75.44 6.91
N ARG A 179 -29.00 74.86 8.10
CA ARG A 179 -29.68 75.28 9.34
C ARG A 179 -29.32 76.70 9.75
N ALA A 180 -28.03 77.07 9.65
CA ALA A 180 -27.58 78.43 9.95
C ALA A 180 -28.18 79.46 8.96
N ALA A 181 -28.22 79.13 7.66
CA ALA A 181 -28.84 79.97 6.65
C ALA A 181 -30.36 80.12 6.87
N ALA A 182 -31.06 79.04 7.21
CA ALA A 182 -32.48 79.07 7.55
C ALA A 182 -32.74 79.93 8.80
N ALA A 183 -31.99 79.72 9.89
CA ALA A 183 -32.13 80.53 11.10
C ALA A 183 -31.82 82.02 10.86
N ALA A 184 -30.81 82.33 10.02
CA ALA A 184 -30.51 83.70 9.65
C ALA A 184 -31.61 84.32 8.78
N ALA A 185 -32.18 83.58 7.84
CA ALA A 185 -33.31 84.03 7.02
C ALA A 185 -34.57 84.26 7.87
N ASP A 186 -34.86 83.36 8.80
CA ASP A 186 -35.97 83.48 9.75
C ASP A 186 -35.79 84.73 10.62
N ALA A 187 -34.62 84.93 11.22
CA ALA A 187 -34.33 86.11 12.04
C ALA A 187 -34.40 87.42 11.22
N ALA A 188 -33.89 87.41 9.98
CA ALA A 188 -34.02 88.55 9.07
C ALA A 188 -35.49 88.82 8.73
N SER A 189 -36.29 87.78 8.51
CA SER A 189 -37.72 87.92 8.23
C SER A 189 -38.48 88.55 9.39
N THR A 190 -38.18 88.15 10.63
CA THR A 190 -38.77 88.72 11.85
C THR A 190 -38.34 90.18 12.01
N LEU A 191 -37.05 90.48 11.83
CA LEU A 191 -36.55 91.85 11.94
C LEU A 191 -37.16 92.77 10.87
N ILE A 192 -37.35 92.28 9.65
CA ILE A 192 -38.05 93.01 8.59
C ILE A 192 -39.49 93.26 9.02
N ALA A 193 -40.23 92.24 9.48
CA ALA A 193 -41.61 92.40 9.93
C ALA A 193 -41.75 93.43 11.08
N ASP A 194 -40.83 93.44 12.05
CA ASP A 194 -40.84 94.38 13.17
C ASP A 194 -40.51 95.83 12.75
N ARG A 195 -39.71 96.01 11.70
CA ARG A 195 -39.23 97.33 11.22
C ARG A 195 -40.03 97.88 10.06
N LEU A 196 -40.89 97.09 9.43
CA LEU A 196 -41.68 97.49 8.27
C LEU A 196 -42.90 98.31 8.71
N GLY A 197 -42.72 99.63 8.80
CA GLY A 197 -43.79 100.60 8.97
C GLY A 197 -44.32 101.12 7.62
N PRO A 198 -45.50 101.79 7.61
CA PRO A 198 -46.16 102.28 6.39
C PRO A 198 -45.30 103.28 5.57
N ASP A 199 -44.40 104.01 6.21
CA ASP A 199 -43.48 104.93 5.51
C ASP A 199 -42.32 104.19 4.83
N ALA A 200 -41.80 103.13 5.45
CA ALA A 200 -40.75 102.29 4.86
C ALA A 200 -41.27 101.51 3.65
N ASP A 201 -42.51 101.02 3.71
CA ASP A 201 -43.19 100.36 2.58
C ASP A 201 -43.35 101.28 1.38
N ARG A 202 -43.86 102.51 1.58
CA ARG A 202 -43.98 103.49 0.48
C ARG A 202 -42.62 103.81 -0.14
N ALA A 203 -41.57 103.94 0.66
CA ALA A 203 -40.22 104.19 0.17
C ALA A 203 -39.67 103.00 -0.65
N LEU A 204 -39.94 101.76 -0.23
CA LEU A 204 -39.58 100.55 -0.98
C LEU A 204 -40.34 100.47 -2.31
N VAL A 205 -41.66 100.69 -2.31
CA VAL A 205 -42.50 100.69 -3.53
C VAL A 205 -42.01 101.73 -4.53
N ASN A 206 -41.76 102.97 -4.08
CA ASN A 206 -41.22 104.02 -4.95
C ASN A 206 -39.84 103.67 -5.52
N ARG A 207 -38.98 103.02 -4.74
CA ARG A 207 -37.66 102.56 -5.18
C ARG A 207 -37.76 101.43 -6.22
N THR A 208 -38.66 100.47 -6.02
CA THR A 208 -38.92 99.39 -6.97
C THR A 208 -39.50 99.94 -8.27
N ILE A 209 -40.48 100.86 -8.22
CA ILE A 209 -41.03 101.54 -9.40
C ILE A 209 -39.92 102.30 -10.16
N ALA A 210 -39.05 103.02 -9.44
CA ALA A 210 -37.90 103.71 -10.04
C ALA A 210 -36.82 102.75 -10.59
N GLY A 211 -36.74 101.53 -10.05
CA GLY A 211 -35.84 100.47 -10.51
C GLY A 211 -36.32 99.78 -11.78
N ILE A 212 -37.62 99.51 -11.90
CA ILE A 212 -38.22 98.93 -13.10
C ILE A 212 -38.19 99.93 -14.28
N GLY A 213 -38.28 101.22 -14.00
CA GLY A 213 -38.07 102.29 -14.98
C GLY A 213 -36.60 102.46 -15.41
N ARG A 214 -35.66 101.77 -14.75
CA ARG A 214 -34.23 101.78 -15.05
C ARG A 214 -33.87 100.47 -15.76
N LEU A 215 -34.33 100.34 -17.00
CA LEU A 215 -33.90 99.29 -17.91
C LEU A 215 -32.38 99.38 -18.10
N ASN A 216 -31.67 98.40 -17.55
CA ASN A 216 -30.34 97.97 -17.94
C ASN A 216 -30.29 96.45 -17.80
#